data_AF-A0A0H3KY85-F1
#
_entry.id   AF-A0A0H3KY85-F1
#
_cell.length_a   1.000
_cell.length_b   1.000
_cell.length_c   1.000
_cell.angle_alpha   90.00
_cell.angle_beta   90.00
_cell.angle_gamma   90.00
#
_symmetry.space_group_name_H-M   'P 1'
#
loop_
_entity.id
_entity.type
_entity.pdbx_description
1 polymer ?
#
loop_
_entity_poly.entity_id
_entity_poly.type
_entity_poly.pdbx_seq_one_letter_code
_entity_poly.pdbx_strand_id
1 'polypeptide(L)'
;MAGQSEAAIQAEFLALEKTEAEDTDGVRALPGAKALLTQLNALQIPWAIVTSGSVPVAHARHKAAGLPQPAVFITAEQVAKGKPEPDPYLLGAERLKLSPADCVVVEDAPAGVIAGLAAGCAVIAANAPDDTPRIDEVALRLTSLESLVVTKRSTGKFAFHHQG
;
A
#
# COMPACT_ATOMS: atom_id res chain seq x y z
N MET A 1 13.80 -24.91 -29.53
CA MET A 1 13.57 -25.20 -28.11
C MET A 1 12.08 -25.37 -27.92
N ALA A 2 11.62 -26.54 -27.51
CA ALA A 2 10.20 -26.79 -27.31
C ALA A 2 9.72 -25.99 -26.09
N GLY A 3 8.65 -25.22 -26.25
CA GLY A 3 8.01 -24.51 -25.14
C GLY A 3 7.52 -25.53 -24.10
N GLN A 4 7.74 -25.23 -22.82
CA GLN A 4 7.16 -26.00 -21.72
C GLN A 4 5.63 -26.04 -21.87
N SER A 5 4.98 -27.09 -21.37
CA SER A 5 3.52 -27.15 -21.34
C SER A 5 2.96 -26.07 -20.41
N GLU A 6 1.74 -25.60 -20.68
CA GLU A 6 1.04 -24.63 -19.83
C GLU A 6 0.97 -25.09 -18.36
N ALA A 7 0.75 -26.39 -18.14
CA ALA A 7 0.76 -26.99 -16.81
C ALA A 7 2.13 -26.91 -16.12
N ALA A 8 3.23 -27.05 -16.86
CA ALA A 8 4.58 -26.91 -16.31
C ALA A 8 4.89 -25.45 -15.96
N ILE A 9 4.51 -24.50 -16.81
CA ILE A 9 4.65 -23.05 -16.56
C ILE A 9 3.85 -22.66 -15.31
N GLN A 10 2.61 -23.14 -15.18
CA GLN A 10 1.77 -22.85 -14.02
C GLN A 10 2.36 -23.44 -12.73
N ALA A 11 2.88 -24.67 -12.77
CA ALA A 11 3.50 -25.29 -11.61
C ALA A 11 4.77 -24.55 -11.17
N GLU A 12 5.58 -24.08 -12.13
CA GLU A 12 6.78 -23.29 -11.87
C GLU A 12 6.42 -21.93 -11.25
N PHE A 13 5.42 -21.23 -11.79
CA PHE A 13 4.91 -19.97 -11.23
C PHE A 13 4.45 -20.15 -9.77
N LEU A 14 3.65 -21.17 -9.49
CA LEU A 14 3.17 -21.45 -8.12
C LEU A 14 4.31 -21.81 -7.16
N ALA A 15 5.33 -22.51 -7.64
CA ALA A 15 6.50 -22.84 -6.83
C ALA A 15 7.30 -21.57 -6.47
N LEU A 16 7.52 -20.68 -7.44
CA LEU A 16 8.21 -19.40 -7.22
C LEU A 16 7.42 -18.49 -6.26
N GLU A 17 6.12 -18.35 -6.46
CA GLU A 17 5.26 -17.58 -5.57
C GLU A 17 5.28 -18.11 -4.14
N LYS A 18 5.24 -19.44 -3.98
CA LYS A 18 5.35 -20.07 -2.66
C LYS A 18 6.69 -19.76 -2.01
N THR A 19 7.79 -19.88 -2.75
CA THR A 19 9.12 -19.54 -2.22
C THR A 19 9.20 -18.06 -1.82
N GLU A 20 8.65 -17.15 -2.62
CA GLU A 20 8.61 -15.72 -2.29
C GLU A 20 7.75 -15.44 -1.04
N ALA A 21 6.62 -16.15 -0.88
CA ALA A 21 5.77 -16.00 0.29
C ALA A 21 6.41 -16.57 1.56
N GLU A 22 7.25 -17.60 1.44
CA GLU A 22 8.00 -18.18 2.56
C GLU A 22 9.23 -17.34 2.94
N ASP A 23 9.76 -16.55 2.01
CA ASP A 23 10.85 -15.60 2.28
C ASP A 23 10.33 -14.29 2.90
N THR A 24 10.26 -14.30 4.22
CA THR A 24 9.91 -13.12 5.01
C THR A 24 11.10 -12.56 5.78
N ASP A 25 12.34 -12.99 5.48
CA ASP A 25 13.51 -12.48 6.19
C ASP A 25 13.70 -10.99 5.91
N GLY A 26 14.02 -10.22 6.94
CA GLY A 26 14.12 -8.76 6.85
C GLY A 26 12.79 -8.00 6.69
N VAL A 27 11.64 -8.68 6.53
CA VAL A 27 10.33 -8.02 6.46
C VAL A 27 9.98 -7.43 7.83
N ARG A 28 9.94 -6.11 7.88
CA ARG A 28 9.63 -5.34 9.10
C ARG A 28 8.72 -4.17 8.78
N ALA A 29 7.88 -3.81 9.74
CA ALA A 29 7.09 -2.59 9.65
C ALA A 29 8.01 -1.36 9.58
N LEU A 30 7.64 -0.38 8.76
CA LEU A 30 8.26 0.94 8.76
C LEU A 30 8.09 1.57 10.16
N PRO A 31 9.10 2.28 10.71
CA PRO A 31 8.97 2.97 11.99
C PRO A 31 7.70 3.83 12.03
N GLY A 32 6.93 3.73 13.12
CA GLY A 32 5.65 4.42 13.29
C GLY A 32 4.42 3.74 12.65
N ALA A 33 4.57 2.81 11.69
CA ALA A 33 3.44 2.22 10.98
C ALA A 33 2.44 1.51 11.90
N LYS A 34 2.93 0.69 12.83
CA LYS A 34 2.06 -0.03 13.78
C LYS A 34 1.31 0.93 14.70
N ALA A 35 1.98 1.98 15.18
CA ALA A 35 1.38 3.00 16.04
C ALA A 35 0.30 3.78 15.29
N LEU A 36 0.60 4.22 14.07
CA LEU A 36 -0.35 4.90 13.19
C LEU A 36 -1.61 4.04 12.95
N LEU A 37 -1.45 2.80 12.48
CA LEU A 37 -2.59 1.92 12.20
C LEU A 37 -3.42 1.60 13.46
N THR A 38 -2.77 1.50 14.62
CA THR A 38 -3.45 1.35 15.91
C THR A 38 -4.29 2.59 16.24
N GLN A 39 -3.75 3.78 16.00
CA GLN A 39 -4.46 5.04 16.18
C GLN A 39 -5.64 5.18 15.20
N LEU A 40 -5.46 4.83 13.92
CA LEU A 40 -6.54 4.85 12.93
C LEU A 40 -7.70 3.95 13.37
N ASN A 41 -7.40 2.74 13.86
CA ASN A 41 -8.41 1.81 14.39
C ASN A 41 -9.15 2.40 15.60
N ALA A 42 -8.42 2.99 16.56
CA ALA A 42 -9.02 3.61 17.74
C ALA A 42 -9.92 4.80 17.41
N LEU A 43 -9.57 5.55 16.36
CA LEU A 43 -10.35 6.68 15.84
C LEU A 43 -11.43 6.27 14.83
N GLN A 44 -11.54 4.97 14.52
CA GLN A 44 -12.44 4.41 13.52
C GLN A 44 -12.28 5.05 12.13
N ILE A 45 -11.04 5.38 11.76
CA ILE A 45 -10.70 5.89 10.44
C ILE A 45 -10.56 4.69 9.50
N PRO A 46 -11.35 4.60 8.42
CA PRO A 46 -11.25 3.50 7.47
C PRO A 46 -9.91 3.56 6.73
N TRP A 47 -9.25 2.42 6.60
CA TRP A 47 -7.98 2.29 5.88
C TRP A 47 -7.89 0.91 5.21
N ALA A 48 -7.06 0.82 4.19
CA ALA A 48 -6.84 -0.38 3.39
C ALA A 48 -5.35 -0.65 3.19
N ILE A 49 -5.01 -1.89 2.90
CA ILE A 49 -3.74 -2.23 2.22
C ILE A 49 -4.02 -2.34 0.73
N VAL A 50 -3.18 -1.72 -0.10
CA VAL A 50 -3.20 -1.82 -1.56
C VAL A 50 -1.79 -2.16 -2.03
N THR A 51 -1.60 -3.35 -2.58
CA THR A 51 -0.27 -3.89 -2.92
C THR A 51 -0.25 -4.54 -4.30
N SER A 52 0.93 -4.55 -4.92
CA SER A 52 1.23 -5.34 -6.13
C SER A 52 1.64 -6.78 -5.80
N GLY A 53 1.71 -7.15 -4.52
CA GLY A 53 1.94 -8.53 -4.11
C GLY A 53 0.71 -9.40 -4.41
N SER A 54 0.97 -10.65 -4.76
CA SER A 54 -0.07 -11.68 -4.82
C SER A 54 -0.62 -12.02 -3.44
N VAL A 55 -1.76 -12.70 -3.36
CA VAL A 55 -2.39 -13.06 -2.08
C VAL A 55 -1.42 -13.78 -1.13
N PRO A 56 -0.69 -14.85 -1.53
CA PRO A 56 0.20 -15.55 -0.62
C PRO A 56 1.31 -14.65 -0.07
N VAL A 57 1.98 -13.90 -0.95
CA VAL A 57 3.11 -13.03 -0.61
C VAL A 57 2.65 -11.86 0.27
N ALA A 58 1.56 -11.19 -0.11
CA ALA A 58 1.04 -10.04 0.61
C ALA A 58 0.61 -10.41 2.04
N HIS A 59 -0.07 -11.54 2.22
CA HIS A 59 -0.49 -12.00 3.55
C HIS A 59 0.69 -12.47 4.40
N ALA A 60 1.67 -13.17 3.82
CA ALA A 60 2.86 -13.59 4.53
C ALA A 60 3.67 -12.39 5.05
N ARG A 61 3.94 -11.41 4.18
CA ARG A 61 4.66 -10.18 4.54
C ARG A 61 3.88 -9.33 5.56
N HIS A 62 2.56 -9.21 5.40
CA HIS A 62 1.71 -8.52 6.38
C HIS A 62 1.81 -9.15 7.77
N LYS A 63 1.73 -10.48 7.84
CA LYS A 63 1.87 -11.24 9.09
C LYS A 63 3.24 -11.07 9.71
N ALA A 64 4.31 -11.18 8.92
CA ALA A 64 5.69 -11.01 9.38
C ALA A 64 5.93 -9.59 9.93
N ALA A 65 5.37 -8.56 9.29
CA ALA A 65 5.47 -7.18 9.76
C ALA A 65 4.68 -6.90 11.06
N GLY A 66 3.78 -7.80 11.49
CA GLY A 66 3.04 -7.67 12.75
C GLY A 66 2.12 -6.43 12.81
N LEU A 67 1.59 -6.02 11.66
CA LEU A 67 0.68 -4.88 11.53
C LEU A 67 -0.76 -5.26 11.92
N PRO A 68 -1.61 -4.30 12.34
CA PRO A 68 -3.03 -4.55 12.52
C PRO A 68 -3.70 -5.05 11.24
N GLN A 69 -4.65 -5.98 11.35
CA GLN A 69 -5.36 -6.52 10.18
C GLN A 69 -6.28 -5.45 9.56
N PRO A 70 -6.16 -5.15 8.24
CA PRO A 70 -7.10 -4.26 7.57
C PRO A 70 -8.46 -4.94 7.31
N ALA A 71 -9.52 -4.14 7.24
CA ALA A 71 -10.82 -4.59 6.74
C ALA A 71 -10.85 -4.74 5.21
N VAL A 72 -10.00 -3.97 4.49
CA VAL A 72 -9.89 -3.98 3.03
C VAL A 72 -8.44 -4.26 2.64
N PHE A 73 -8.24 -5.30 1.83
CA PHE A 73 -6.91 -5.72 1.36
C PHE A 73 -6.98 -5.98 -0.15
N ILE A 74 -6.38 -5.08 -0.94
CA ILE A 74 -6.31 -5.16 -2.40
C ILE A 74 -4.94 -5.74 -2.80
N THR A 75 -4.98 -6.84 -3.54
CA THR A 75 -3.82 -7.57 -4.07
C THR A 75 -3.80 -7.49 -5.60
N ALA A 76 -2.71 -7.94 -6.22
CA ALA A 76 -2.51 -7.84 -7.67
C ALA A 76 -3.61 -8.50 -8.50
N GLU A 77 -4.19 -9.61 -8.02
CA GLU A 77 -5.20 -10.41 -8.72
C GLU A 77 -6.58 -9.75 -8.75
N GLN A 78 -6.80 -8.72 -7.94
CA GLN A 78 -8.09 -8.05 -7.82
C GLN A 78 -8.26 -6.90 -8.82
N VAL A 79 -7.22 -6.58 -9.60
CA VAL A 79 -7.21 -5.46 -10.53
C VAL A 79 -6.83 -5.91 -11.94
N ALA A 80 -7.43 -5.29 -12.94
CA ALA A 80 -7.08 -5.55 -14.34
C ALA A 80 -5.71 -4.94 -14.70
N LYS A 81 -5.39 -3.78 -14.11
CA LYS A 81 -4.13 -3.08 -14.31
C LYS A 81 -3.49 -2.75 -12.97
N GLY A 82 -2.27 -3.24 -12.76
CA GLY A 82 -1.48 -2.91 -11.57
C GLY A 82 -0.86 -1.51 -11.63
N LYS A 83 -0.24 -1.08 -10.53
CA LYS A 83 0.60 0.13 -10.47
C LYS A 83 1.59 0.12 -11.65
N PRO A 84 1.79 1.22 -12.41
CA PRO A 84 1.43 2.60 -12.08
C PRO A 84 0.02 3.06 -12.50
N GLU A 85 -0.82 2.15 -12.99
CA GLU A 85 -2.21 2.47 -13.30
C GLU A 85 -3.01 2.70 -12.00
N PRO A 86 -4.05 3.57 -12.00
CA PRO A 86 -4.73 4.00 -10.79
C PRO A 86 -5.68 2.94 -10.20
N ASP A 87 -6.03 1.90 -10.97
CA ASP A 87 -7.03 0.88 -10.64
C ASP A 87 -6.93 0.32 -9.20
N PRO A 88 -5.73 0.01 -8.65
CA PRO A 88 -5.62 -0.51 -7.28
C PRO A 88 -6.10 0.45 -6.21
N TYR A 89 -5.79 1.74 -6.34
CA TYR A 89 -6.21 2.75 -5.36
C TYR A 89 -7.67 3.16 -5.57
N LEU A 90 -8.15 3.17 -6.81
CA LEU A 90 -9.57 3.38 -7.10
C LEU A 90 -10.42 2.28 -6.46
N LEU A 91 -10.04 1.01 -6.64
CA LEU A 91 -10.71 -0.12 -6.00
C LEU A 91 -10.60 -0.05 -4.47
N GLY A 92 -9.44 0.32 -3.93
CA GLY A 92 -9.25 0.54 -2.49
C GLY A 92 -10.22 1.59 -1.93
N ALA A 93 -10.31 2.76 -2.57
CA ALA A 93 -11.22 3.84 -2.18
C ALA A 93 -12.69 3.40 -2.27
N GLU A 94 -13.08 2.72 -3.36
CA GLU A 94 -14.42 2.17 -3.54
C GLU A 94 -14.81 1.22 -2.40
N ARG A 95 -13.92 0.28 -2.05
CA ARG A 95 -14.14 -0.70 -0.97
C ARG A 95 -14.22 -0.04 0.41
N LEU A 96 -13.52 1.07 0.62
CA LEU A 96 -13.65 1.92 1.81
C LEU A 96 -14.87 2.84 1.77
N LYS A 97 -15.60 2.89 0.65
CA LYS A 97 -16.74 3.79 0.39
C LYS A 97 -16.36 5.27 0.47
N LEU A 98 -15.17 5.60 -0.02
CA LEU A 98 -14.62 6.96 -0.06
C LEU A 98 -14.38 7.40 -1.50
N SER A 99 -14.35 8.71 -1.72
CA SER A 99 -13.79 9.26 -2.96
C SER A 99 -12.26 9.22 -2.89
N PRO A 100 -11.53 8.98 -4.00
CA PRO A 100 -10.07 9.05 -4.01
C PRO A 100 -9.51 10.38 -3.47
N ALA A 101 -10.20 11.50 -3.73
CA ALA A 101 -9.81 12.82 -3.24
C ALA A 101 -9.93 12.99 -1.72
N ASP A 102 -10.67 12.10 -1.03
CA ASP A 102 -10.75 12.02 0.42
C ASP A 102 -9.77 10.99 1.02
N CYS A 103 -8.94 10.34 0.19
CA CYS A 103 -7.96 9.34 0.59
C CYS A 103 -6.53 9.90 0.60
N VAL A 104 -5.72 9.37 1.52
CA VAL A 104 -4.28 9.58 1.56
C VAL A 104 -3.58 8.24 1.33
N VAL A 105 -2.73 8.18 0.32
CA VAL A 105 -1.89 7.02 0.00
C VAL A 105 -0.52 7.21 0.66
N VAL A 106 -0.01 6.17 1.34
CA VAL A 106 1.37 6.11 1.82
C VAL A 106 2.11 5.07 1.00
N GLU A 107 3.19 5.46 0.33
CA GLU A 107 3.86 4.58 -0.63
C GLU A 107 5.37 4.83 -0.72
N ASP A 108 6.14 3.77 -0.94
CA ASP A 108 7.60 3.78 -1.09
C ASP A 108 8.08 3.50 -2.53
N ALA A 109 7.28 2.84 -3.36
CA ALA A 109 7.66 2.51 -4.72
C ALA A 109 7.25 3.61 -5.74
N PRO A 110 8.09 3.94 -6.74
CA PRO A 110 7.76 4.92 -7.77
C PRO A 110 6.44 4.62 -8.50
N ALA A 111 6.20 3.35 -8.85
CA ALA A 111 4.97 2.94 -9.52
C ALA A 111 3.73 3.21 -8.66
N GLY A 112 3.81 2.99 -7.35
CA GLY A 112 2.69 3.27 -6.45
C GLY A 112 2.47 4.76 -6.22
N VAL A 113 3.54 5.56 -6.13
CA VAL A 113 3.43 7.03 -6.05
C VAL A 113 2.67 7.56 -7.27
N ILE A 114 3.06 7.12 -8.47
CA ILE A 114 2.39 7.49 -9.73
C ILE A 114 0.93 7.04 -9.73
N ALA A 115 0.64 5.80 -9.35
CA ALA A 115 -0.72 5.27 -9.30
C ALA A 115 -1.61 6.01 -8.30
N GLY A 116 -1.09 6.36 -7.12
CA GLY A 116 -1.82 7.12 -6.10
C GLY A 116 -2.19 8.52 -6.59
N LEU A 117 -1.22 9.22 -7.21
CA LEU A 117 -1.46 10.53 -7.82
C LEU A 117 -2.45 10.44 -8.99
N ALA A 118 -2.31 9.42 -9.85
CA ALA A 118 -3.20 9.20 -10.99
C ALA A 118 -4.63 8.87 -10.58
N ALA A 119 -4.83 8.23 -9.43
CA ALA A 119 -6.15 7.97 -8.85
C ALA A 119 -6.81 9.23 -8.28
N GLY A 120 -6.06 10.34 -8.13
CA GLY A 120 -6.55 11.58 -7.52
C GLY A 120 -6.46 11.61 -6.00
N CYS A 121 -5.67 10.71 -5.40
CA CYS A 121 -5.39 10.72 -3.97
C CYS A 121 -4.32 11.75 -3.62
N ALA A 122 -4.32 12.25 -2.38
CA ALA A 122 -3.10 12.82 -1.81
C ALA A 122 -2.08 11.69 -1.55
N VAL A 123 -0.79 11.94 -1.79
CA VAL A 123 0.26 10.92 -1.61
C VAL A 123 1.30 11.39 -0.60
N ILE A 124 1.67 10.50 0.31
CA ILE A 124 2.82 10.60 1.20
C ILE A 124 3.85 9.59 0.69
N ALA A 125 4.99 10.08 0.20
CA ALA A 125 6.09 9.23 -0.24
C ALA A 125 6.97 8.85 0.96
N ALA A 126 6.99 7.57 1.34
CA ALA A 126 7.74 7.06 2.47
C ALA A 126 8.97 6.28 1.99
N ASN A 127 10.19 6.83 2.15
CA ASN A 127 11.44 6.28 1.61
C ASN A 127 11.43 6.02 0.09
N ALA A 128 10.61 6.77 -0.67
CA ALA A 128 10.63 6.68 -2.11
C ALA A 128 11.94 7.24 -2.70
N PRO A 129 12.49 6.63 -3.77
CA PRO A 129 13.68 7.15 -4.45
C PRO A 129 13.53 8.61 -4.87
N ASP A 130 14.61 9.39 -4.77
CA ASP A 130 14.61 10.82 -5.16
C ASP A 130 14.28 11.05 -6.64
N ASP A 131 14.59 10.08 -7.49
CA ASP A 131 14.31 10.09 -8.93
C ASP A 131 12.91 9.54 -9.30
N THR A 132 12.07 9.30 -8.30
CA THR A 132 10.66 8.91 -8.52
C THR A 132 9.97 9.95 -9.40
N PRO A 133 9.36 9.55 -10.54
CA PRO A 133 8.61 10.47 -11.36
C PRO A 133 7.47 11.12 -10.58
N ARG A 134 7.27 12.43 -10.78
CA ARG A 134 6.23 13.23 -10.10
C ARG A 134 6.39 13.32 -8.57
N ILE A 135 7.58 13.06 -8.04
CA ILE A 135 7.84 13.16 -6.59
C ILE A 135 7.57 14.56 -6.04
N ASP A 136 7.70 15.62 -6.85
CA ASP A 136 7.42 17.00 -6.45
C ASP A 136 5.90 17.29 -6.29
N GLU A 137 5.03 16.37 -6.71
CA GLU A 137 3.58 16.48 -6.57
C GLU A 137 3.03 15.84 -5.29
N VAL A 138 3.86 15.12 -4.53
CA VAL A 138 3.42 14.45 -3.29
C VAL A 138 3.23 15.47 -2.16
N ALA A 139 2.31 15.18 -1.25
CA ALA A 139 1.98 16.07 -0.14
C ALA A 139 3.09 16.10 0.93
N LEU A 140 3.73 14.96 1.18
CA LEU A 140 4.82 14.81 2.15
C LEU A 140 5.83 13.77 1.67
N ARG A 141 7.09 13.97 2.03
CA ARG A 141 8.19 13.01 1.84
C ARG A 141 8.77 12.66 3.20
N LEU A 142 8.70 11.40 3.60
CA LEU A 142 9.05 10.94 4.93
C LEU A 142 9.99 9.75 4.88
N THR A 143 10.80 9.56 5.91
CA THR A 143 11.62 8.33 6.08
C THR A 143 11.08 7.42 7.20
N SER A 144 10.17 7.95 8.02
CA SER A 144 9.50 7.31 9.15
C SER A 144 8.06 7.85 9.23
N LEU A 145 7.14 7.07 9.81
CA LEU A 145 5.78 7.49 10.10
C LEU A 145 5.59 7.95 11.56
N GLU A 146 6.65 7.97 12.37
CA GLU A 146 6.59 8.38 13.79
C GLU A 146 6.17 9.84 13.96
N SER A 147 6.53 10.69 13.00
CA SER A 147 6.17 12.11 12.98
C SER A 147 4.83 12.39 12.30
N LEU A 148 4.13 11.36 11.79
CA LEU A 148 2.85 11.54 11.13
C LEU A 148 1.72 11.61 12.16
N VAL A 149 1.15 12.80 12.33
CA VAL A 149 0.07 13.06 13.29
C VAL A 149 -1.27 13.09 12.58
N VAL A 150 -2.22 12.32 13.10
CA VAL A 150 -3.62 12.29 12.65
C VAL A 150 -4.48 13.13 13.57
N THR A 151 -5.13 14.14 13.02
CA THR A 151 -6.06 15.01 13.78
C THR A 151 -7.47 14.95 13.19
N LYS A 152 -8.48 14.88 14.07
CA LYS A 152 -9.88 14.99 13.66
C LYS A 152 -10.24 16.46 13.51
N ARG A 153 -10.75 16.85 12.35
CA ARG A 153 -11.28 18.20 12.10
C ARG A 153 -12.72 18.31 12.58
N SER A 154 -13.17 19.54 12.84
CA SER A 154 -14.57 19.86 13.20
C SER A 154 -15.58 19.37 12.16
N THR A 155 -15.17 19.28 10.89
CA THR A 155 -15.96 18.74 9.77
C THR A 155 -16.20 17.23 9.78
N GLY A 156 -15.59 16.49 10.73
CA GLY A 156 -15.61 15.02 10.75
C GLY A 156 -14.54 14.38 9.85
N LYS A 157 -13.90 15.15 8.95
CA LYS A 157 -12.71 14.71 8.19
C LYS A 157 -11.47 14.63 9.09
N PHE A 158 -10.47 13.90 8.63
CA PHE A 158 -9.16 13.82 9.30
C PHE A 158 -8.10 14.54 8.48
N ALA A 159 -7.06 15.02 9.16
CA ALA A 159 -5.90 15.57 8.50
C ALA A 159 -4.62 14.96 9.05
N PHE A 160 -3.70 14.73 8.12
CA PHE A 160 -2.37 14.21 8.36
C PHE A 160 -1.40 15.39 8.31
N HIS A 161 -0.57 15.51 9.35
CA HIS A 161 0.43 16.56 9.45
C HIS A 161 1.75 15.95 9.89
N HIS A 162 2.86 16.50 9.39
CA HIS A 162 4.18 16.16 9.86
C HIS A 162 4.54 17.01 11.08
N GLN A 163 4.80 16.37 12.22
CA GLN A 163 5.35 17.03 13.40
C GLN A 163 6.88 16.94 13.33
N GLY A 164 7.52 18.08 13.03
CA GLY A 164 8.98 18.22 13.01
C GLY A 164 9.57 18.27 14.42
#